data_AF-A0A538E0C9-F1
#
_entry.id   AF-A0A538E0C9-F1
#
_cell.length_a   1.000
_cell.length_b   1.000
_cell.length_c   1.000
_cell.angle_alpha   90.00
_cell.angle_beta   90.00
_cell.angle_gamma   90.00
#
_symmetry.space_group_name_H-M   'P 1'
#
loop_
_entity.id
_entity.type
_entity.pdbx_description
1 polymer ?
#
loop_
_entity_poly.entity_id
_entity_poly.type
_entity_poly.pdbx_seq_one_letter_code
_entity_poly.pdbx_strand_id
1 'polypeptide(L)'
;MSSTWFAHPVERGIERIFDEHGIERQYEPHTFVLERLSDGTVHEAFTPDFFLPDLGLYVECTVMRQAVATRKRRKARKAQKLGVNVEVLFRADIERLASHWRLRRLEHAARARPPSRRGAPSVRGMHA
;
A
#
# COMPACT_ATOMS: atom_id res chain seq x y z
N MET A 1 18.19 -4.90 -19.10
CA MET A 1 18.61 -3.57 -18.63
C MET A 1 17.54 -2.58 -19.05
N SER A 2 16.65 -2.19 -18.15
CA SER A 2 15.74 -1.05 -18.38
C SER A 2 16.07 -0.01 -17.32
N SER A 3 16.57 1.13 -17.79
CA SER A 3 17.05 2.24 -16.99
C SER A 3 15.85 3.01 -16.42
N THR A 4 15.44 2.68 -15.20
CA THR A 4 14.51 3.52 -14.42
C THR A 4 15.31 4.67 -13.82
N TRP A 5 15.10 5.86 -14.39
CA TRP A 5 15.70 7.10 -13.95
C TRP A 5 15.13 7.45 -12.56
N PHE A 6 15.80 6.97 -11.49
CA PHE A 6 15.36 7.14 -10.10
C PHE A 6 15.02 8.61 -9.80
N ALA A 7 13.72 8.89 -9.79
CA ALA A 7 13.14 10.19 -9.53
C ALA A 7 13.25 10.50 -8.02
N HIS A 8 13.59 11.75 -7.70
CA HIS A 8 13.72 12.32 -6.35
C HIS A 8 14.78 11.73 -5.38
N PRO A 9 15.73 12.56 -4.86
CA PRO A 9 16.75 12.16 -3.88
C PRO A 9 16.24 11.45 -2.61
N VAL A 10 14.95 11.57 -2.31
CA VAL A 10 14.37 11.00 -1.09
C VAL A 10 13.93 9.54 -1.29
N GLU A 11 13.53 9.15 -2.50
CA GLU A 11 13.20 7.75 -2.83
C GLU A 11 14.45 6.87 -2.69
N ARG A 12 15.61 7.34 -3.19
CA ARG A 12 16.90 6.65 -2.98
C ARG A 12 17.28 6.51 -1.51
N GLY A 13 16.95 7.51 -0.68
CA GLY A 13 17.20 7.46 0.76
C GLY A 13 16.35 6.39 1.46
N ILE A 14 15.14 6.14 0.95
CA ILE A 14 14.20 5.15 1.47
C ILE A 14 14.57 3.75 1.00
N GLU A 15 14.95 3.58 -0.27
CA GLU A 15 15.49 2.32 -0.78
C GLU A 15 16.69 1.85 0.05
N ARG A 16 17.61 2.77 0.35
CA ARG A 16 18.77 2.47 1.20
C ARG A 16 18.36 2.02 2.61
N ILE A 17 17.32 2.61 3.20
CA ILE A 17 16.81 2.16 4.51
C ILE A 17 16.30 0.72 4.42
N PHE A 18 15.58 0.38 3.34
CA PHE A 18 15.13 -0.99 3.13
C PHE A 18 16.30 -1.96 2.94
N ASP A 19 17.32 -1.60 2.15
CA ASP A 19 18.53 -2.40 1.97
C ASP A 19 19.26 -2.64 3.30
N GLU A 20 19.52 -1.59 4.08
CA GLU A 20 20.22 -1.66 5.36
C GLU A 20 19.51 -2.56 6.38
N HIS A 21 18.19 -2.71 6.26
CA HIS A 21 17.37 -3.54 7.16
C HIS A 21 16.95 -4.87 6.53
N GLY A 22 17.39 -5.18 5.30
CA GLY A 22 17.07 -6.42 4.60
C GLY A 22 15.58 -6.57 4.24
N ILE A 23 14.87 -5.45 4.02
CA ILE A 23 13.45 -5.44 3.70
C ILE A 23 13.28 -5.60 2.18
N GLU A 24 12.56 -6.64 1.77
CA GLU A 24 12.17 -6.80 0.37
C GLU A 24 11.13 -5.73 -0.01
N ARG A 25 11.38 -5.06 -1.15
CA ARG A 25 10.46 -4.08 -1.72
C ARG A 25 10.43 -4.19 -3.24
N GLN A 26 9.30 -3.79 -3.81
CA GLN A 26 9.09 -3.65 -5.24
C GLN A 26 8.69 -2.19 -5.51
N TYR A 27 9.30 -1.56 -6.52
CA TYR A 27 9.04 -0.16 -6.89
C TYR A 27 7.85 -0.07 -7.85
N GLU A 28 6.87 0.78 -7.52
CA GLU A 28 5.67 1.05 -8.31
C GLU A 28 5.01 -0.18 -8.99
N PRO A 29 4.88 -1.35 -8.32
CA PRO A 29 4.54 -2.60 -9.01
C PRO A 29 3.07 -2.66 -9.46
N HIS A 30 2.19 -1.84 -8.87
CA HIS A 30 0.76 -1.92 -9.06
C HIS A 30 0.11 -0.54 -9.14
N THR A 31 -0.79 -0.37 -10.11
CA THR A 31 -1.63 0.82 -10.26
C THR A 31 -3.09 0.48 -9.97
N PHE A 32 -3.70 1.25 -9.08
CA PHE A 32 -5.11 1.12 -8.71
C PHE A 32 -5.93 2.22 -9.37
N VAL A 33 -6.94 1.83 -10.15
CA VAL A 33 -7.94 2.78 -10.66
C VAL A 33 -8.86 3.16 -9.51
N LEU A 34 -8.85 4.44 -9.16
CA LEU A 34 -9.63 4.99 -8.04
C LEU A 34 -10.99 5.54 -8.49
N GLU A 35 -11.07 5.99 -9.74
CA GLU A 35 -12.28 6.61 -10.29
C GLU A 35 -12.32 6.46 -11.81
N ARG A 36 -13.53 6.21 -12.34
CA ARG A 36 -13.82 6.18 -13.76
C ARG A 36 -14.92 7.18 -14.09
N LEU A 37 -14.85 7.79 -15.26
CA LEU A 37 -15.95 8.57 -15.83
C LEU A 37 -17.07 7.64 -16.32
N SER A 38 -18.23 8.22 -16.66
CA SER A 38 -19.40 7.49 -17.15
C SER A 38 -19.14 6.71 -18.45
N ASP A 39 -18.18 7.15 -19.26
CA ASP A 39 -17.74 6.47 -20.49
C ASP A 39 -16.71 5.35 -20.24
N GLY A 40 -16.36 5.09 -18.97
CA GLY A 40 -15.38 4.07 -18.56
C GLY A 40 -13.93 4.55 -18.53
N THR A 41 -13.64 5.78 -18.98
CA THR A 41 -12.30 6.38 -18.96
C THR A 41 -11.77 6.49 -17.54
N VAL A 42 -10.48 6.17 -17.34
CA VAL A 42 -9.82 6.31 -16.03
C VAL A 42 -9.67 7.80 -15.70
N HIS A 43 -10.45 8.28 -14.72
CA HIS A 43 -10.38 9.66 -14.25
C HIS A 43 -9.26 9.85 -13.22
N GLU A 44 -9.09 8.86 -12.33
CA GLU A 44 -8.06 8.89 -11.31
C GLU A 44 -7.47 7.50 -11.08
N ALA A 45 -6.14 7.45 -11.05
CA ALA A 45 -5.37 6.28 -10.66
C ALA A 45 -4.33 6.61 -9.58
N PHE A 46 -3.86 5.57 -8.92
CA PHE A 46 -2.88 5.64 -7.84
C PHE A 46 -1.91 4.48 -7.93
N THR A 47 -0.62 4.80 -8.05
CA THR A 47 0.49 3.86 -8.03
C THR A 47 1.28 4.18 -6.77
N PRO A 48 1.23 3.34 -5.72
CA PRO A 48 2.06 3.55 -4.54
C PRO A 48 3.54 3.42 -4.88
N ASP A 49 4.37 4.24 -4.24
CA ASP A 49 5.82 4.26 -4.48
C ASP A 49 6.47 2.86 -4.28
N PHE A 50 6.04 2.11 -3.25
CA PHE A 50 6.55 0.75 -2.98
C PHE A 50 5.47 -0.26 -2.59
N PHE A 51 5.79 -1.54 -2.79
CA PHE A 51 5.11 -2.68 -2.16
C PHE A 51 6.11 -3.50 -1.34
N LEU A 52 5.72 -3.90 -0.12
CA LEU A 52 6.50 -4.74 0.79
C LEU A 52 5.84 -6.13 0.87
N PRO A 53 6.31 -7.12 0.09
CA PRO A 53 5.63 -8.42 -0.06
C PRO A 53 5.43 -9.16 1.26
N ASP A 54 6.45 -9.18 2.12
CA ASP A 54 6.44 -9.80 3.44
C ASP A 54 5.31 -9.28 4.36
N LEU A 55 4.85 -8.06 4.13
CA LEU A 55 3.81 -7.41 4.93
C LEU A 55 2.46 -7.30 4.19
N GLY A 56 2.42 -7.63 2.90
CA GLY A 56 1.28 -7.32 2.05
C GLY A 56 0.88 -5.83 2.12
N LEU A 57 1.88 -4.94 2.20
CA LEU A 57 1.69 -3.51 2.47
C LEU A 57 2.23 -2.67 1.31
N TYR A 58 1.41 -1.76 0.81
CA TYR A 58 1.85 -0.69 -0.07
C TYR A 58 2.29 0.53 0.75
N VAL A 59 3.35 1.19 0.31
CA VAL A 59 3.89 2.39 0.95
C VAL A 59 3.91 3.51 -0.07
N GLU A 60 3.26 4.61 0.29
CA GLU A 60 3.35 5.88 -0.41
C GLU A 60 4.25 6.82 0.41
N CYS A 61 5.40 7.17 -0.15
CA CYS A 61 6.36 8.05 0.49
C CYS A 61 5.95 9.52 0.36
N THR A 62 6.05 10.26 1.45
CA THR A 62 5.85 11.72 1.42
C THR A 62 7.02 12.41 2.09
N VAL A 63 7.62 13.36 1.37
CA VAL A 63 8.93 13.90 1.73
C VAL A 63 8.90 15.39 2.06
N MET A 64 7.90 16.15 1.60
CA MET A 64 7.75 17.59 1.88
C MET A 64 6.32 18.13 1.69
N ARG A 65 6.07 19.31 2.29
CA ARG A 65 4.91 20.25 2.25
C ARG A 65 3.49 19.64 2.33
N GLN A 66 2.75 20.05 3.37
CA GLN A 66 1.38 19.58 3.69
C GLN A 66 0.43 19.45 2.49
N ALA A 67 0.47 20.38 1.53
CA ALA A 67 -0.43 20.37 0.37
C ALA A 67 -0.26 19.14 -0.56
N VAL A 68 0.98 18.68 -0.78
CA VAL A 68 1.25 17.48 -1.61
C VAL A 68 0.85 16.21 -0.84
N ALA A 69 1.13 16.18 0.46
CA ALA A 69 0.70 15.10 1.34
C ALA A 69 -0.82 14.94 1.39
N THR A 70 -1.60 16.03 1.29
CA THR A 70 -3.07 15.96 1.23
C THR A 70 -3.57 15.22 -0.01
N ARG A 71 -2.98 15.47 -1.19
CA ARG A 71 -3.35 14.75 -2.42
C ARG A 71 -2.97 13.27 -2.33
N LYS A 72 -1.74 12.95 -1.91
CA LYS A 72 -1.28 11.56 -1.69
C LYS A 72 -2.20 10.83 -0.71
N ARG A 73 -2.52 11.44 0.45
CA ARG A 73 -3.46 10.87 1.44
C ARG A 73 -4.88 10.70 0.92
N ARG A 74 -5.39 11.61 0.08
CA ARG A 74 -6.70 11.45 -0.55
C ARG A 74 -6.75 10.19 -1.40
N LYS A 75 -5.73 9.98 -2.24
CA LYS A 75 -5.62 8.79 -3.10
C LYS A 75 -5.47 7.52 -2.28
N ALA A 76 -4.60 7.51 -1.27
CA ALA A 76 -4.44 6.37 -0.37
C ALA A 76 -5.76 6.00 0.34
N ARG A 77 -6.52 6.98 0.84
CA ARG A 77 -7.85 6.74 1.43
C ARG A 77 -8.86 6.18 0.43
N LYS A 78 -8.82 6.61 -0.83
CA LYS A 78 -9.66 6.01 -1.89
C LYS A 78 -9.24 4.56 -2.15
N ALA A 79 -7.94 4.27 -2.22
CA ALA A 79 -7.43 2.92 -2.41
C ALA A 79 -7.78 1.99 -1.22
N GLN A 80 -7.67 2.48 0.02
CA GLN A 80 -8.08 1.74 1.22
C GLN A 80 -9.56 1.34 1.18
N LYS A 81 -10.44 2.20 0.66
CA LYS A 81 -11.86 1.86 0.45
C LYS A 81 -12.07 0.75 -0.58
N LEU A 82 -11.11 0.54 -1.49
CA LEU A 82 -11.10 -0.56 -2.45
C LEU A 82 -10.42 -1.83 -1.89
N GLY A 83 -10.04 -1.84 -0.60
CA GLY A 83 -9.38 -2.98 0.04
C GLY A 83 -7.86 -3.02 -0.12
N VAL A 84 -7.24 -1.94 -0.63
CA VAL A 84 -5.78 -1.86 -0.75
C VAL A 84 -5.18 -1.51 0.61
N ASN A 85 -4.31 -2.38 1.13
CA ASN A 85 -3.53 -2.12 2.34
C ASN A 85 -2.37 -1.16 2.01
N VAL A 86 -2.60 0.15 2.15
CA VAL A 86 -1.63 1.19 1.85
C VAL A 86 -1.46 2.17 2.99
N GLU A 87 -0.22 2.55 3.28
CA GLU A 87 0.14 3.58 4.26
C GLU A 87 0.93 4.72 3.62
N VAL A 88 0.66 5.95 4.06
CA VAL A 88 1.42 7.14 3.62
C VAL A 88 2.46 7.46 4.69
N LEU A 89 3.73 7.18 4.41
CA LEU A 89 4.82 7.25 5.39
C LEU A 89 5.80 8.38 5.09
N PHE A 90 6.25 9.06 6.15
CA PHE A 90 7.41 9.93 6.06
C PHE A 90 8.69 9.11 6.25
N ARG A 91 9.84 9.68 5.84
CA ARG A 91 11.16 9.07 6.06
C ARG A 91 11.36 8.58 7.50
N ALA A 92 11.00 9.39 8.50
CA ALA A 92 11.12 9.01 9.91
C ALA A 92 10.22 7.82 10.30
N ASP A 93 9.03 7.70 9.70
CA ASP A 93 8.14 6.56 9.93
C ASP A 93 8.69 5.29 9.29
N ILE A 94 9.34 5.41 8.12
CA ILE A 94 10.02 4.31 7.44
C ILE A 94 11.23 3.85 8.26
N GLU A 95 12.04 4.76 8.79
CA GLU A 95 13.14 4.44 9.70
C GLU A 95 12.62 3.71 10.96
N ARG A 96 11.49 4.15 11.52
CA ARG A 96 10.82 3.47 12.65
C ARG A 96 10.29 2.09 12.26
N LEU A 97 9.66 1.96 11.09
CA LEU A 97 9.14 0.69 10.56
C LEU A 97 10.29 -0.31 10.40
N ALA A 98 11.39 0.14 9.79
CA ALA A 98 12.59 -0.65 9.56
C ALA A 98 13.29 -1.06 10.87
N SER A 99 13.37 -0.14 11.84
CA SER A 99 13.93 -0.41 13.17
C SER A 99 13.09 -1.43 13.95
N HIS A 100 11.76 -1.32 13.89
CA HIS A 100 10.86 -2.26 14.54
C HIS A 100 10.70 -3.59 13.78
N TRP A 101 11.09 -3.65 12.51
CA TRP A 101 11.12 -4.89 11.72
C TRP A 101 12.02 -5.96 12.36
N ARG A 102 13.03 -5.53 13.15
CA ARG A 102 13.87 -6.43 13.96
C ARG A 102 13.18 -7.02 15.21
N LEU A 103 11.98 -6.57 15.59
CA LEU A 103 11.28 -7.04 16.79
C LEU A 103 9.77 -7.37 16.60
N ARG A 104 9.15 -7.11 15.43
CA ARG A 104 7.68 -7.24 15.24
C ARG A 104 7.16 -8.26 14.23
N ARG A 105 7.99 -9.16 13.71
CA ARG A 105 7.50 -10.22 12.80
C ARG A 105 6.60 -11.27 13.47
N LEU A 106 6.52 -11.33 14.80
CA LEU A 106 5.67 -12.32 15.51
C LEU A 106 4.41 -11.73 16.17
N GLU A 107 4.36 -10.43 16.51
CA GLU A 107 3.29 -9.93 17.39
C GLU A 107 1.97 -9.58 16.66
N HIS A 108 2.02 -9.11 15.41
CA HIS A 108 0.80 -8.73 14.68
C HIS A 108 0.15 -9.89 13.91
N ALA A 109 0.93 -10.84 13.39
CA ALA A 109 0.40 -12.09 12.84
C ALA A 109 -0.33 -12.92 13.92
N ALA A 110 0.10 -12.84 15.19
CA ALA A 110 -0.54 -13.50 16.32
C ALA A 110 -1.86 -12.81 16.80
N ARG A 111 -2.13 -11.55 16.40
CA ARG A 111 -3.32 -10.79 16.83
C ARG A 111 -4.40 -10.63 15.76
N ALA A 112 -4.08 -10.83 14.48
CA ALA A 112 -5.07 -10.77 13.40
C ALA A 112 -5.81 -12.12 13.24
N ARG A 113 -6.98 -12.24 13.88
CA ARG A 113 -7.90 -13.36 13.68
C ARG A 113 -8.39 -13.33 12.21
N PRO A 114 -8.31 -14.44 11.44
CA PRO A 114 -8.77 -14.43 10.05
C PRO A 114 -10.27 -14.17 9.98
N PRO A 115 -10.77 -13.44 8.95
CA PRO A 115 -12.19 -13.20 8.81
C PRO A 115 -12.92 -14.53 8.60
N SER A 116 -13.89 -14.79 9.47
CA SER A 116 -14.79 -15.93 9.36
C SER A 116 -15.55 -15.88 8.04
N ARG A 117 -15.28 -16.82 7.13
CA ARG A 117 -16.18 -17.13 6.01
C ARG A 117 -17.43 -17.85 6.53
N ARG A 118 -18.58 -17.18 6.49
CA ARG A 118 -19.95 -17.74 6.46
C ARG A 118 -20.93 -16.56 6.28
N GLY A 119 -21.75 -16.43 5.24
CA GLY A 119 -22.07 -17.28 4.09
C GLY A 119 -22.76 -16.45 2.99
N ALA A 120 -22.62 -16.89 1.75
CA ALA A 120 -23.40 -16.44 0.60
C ALA A 120 -24.64 -17.36 0.43
N PRO A 121 -25.68 -16.94 -0.32
CA PRO A 121 -27.08 -17.30 -0.09
C PRO A 121 -27.45 -18.67 -0.67
N SER A 122 -28.44 -19.33 -0.07
CA SER A 122 -29.10 -20.50 -0.67
C SER A 122 -30.37 -20.06 -1.40
N VAL A 123 -30.49 -20.53 -2.64
CA VAL A 123 -31.58 -20.33 -3.59
C VAL A 123 -32.74 -21.29 -3.34
N ARG A 124 -33.95 -20.71 -3.23
CA ARG A 124 -35.27 -21.11 -3.82
C ARG A 124 -35.76 -22.58 -3.83
N GLY A 125 -37.05 -22.71 -3.46
CA GLY A 125 -38.02 -23.73 -3.92
C GLY A 125 -38.29 -24.87 -2.94
N MET A 126 -39.46 -25.52 -2.84
CA MET A 126 -40.82 -25.41 -3.41
C MET A 126 -41.64 -26.56 -2.75
N HIS A 127 -42.97 -26.46 -2.70
CA HIS A 127 -43.96 -27.52 -2.34
C HIS A 127 -44.07 -27.86 -0.83
N ALA A 128 -45.25 -28.04 -0.23
CA ALA A 128 -46.60 -28.33 -0.72
C ALA A 128 -47.64 -27.65 0.19
#